data_AF-A0A8J7JMX4-F1
#
_entry.id   AF-A0A8J7JMX4-F1
#
_cell.length_a   1.000
_cell.length_b   1.000
_cell.length_c   1.000
_cell.angle_alpha   90.00
_cell.angle_beta   90.00
_cell.angle_gamma   90.00
#
_symmetry.space_group_name_H-M   'P 1'
#
loop_
_entity.id
_entity.type
_entity.pdbx_description
1 polymer ?
#
loop_
_entity_poly.entity_id
_entity_poly.type
_entity_poly.pdbx_seq_one_letter_code
_entity_poly.pdbx_strand_id
1 'polypeptide(L)' 'MTVKARINGREYSLSWEEFEKAVLRNDVTGGQIEVVSIFTGMRPCKSLQVG' A
#
# COMPACT_ATOMS: atom_id res chain seq x y z
N MET A 1 -2.92 -4.55 10.61
CA MET A 1 -2.86 -4.87 9.17
C MET A 1 -1.72 -4.05 8.60
N THR A 2 -0.86 -4.67 7.78
CA THR A 2 0.29 -4.02 7.15
C THR A 2 0.10 -4.05 5.64
N VAL A 3 0.33 -2.93 4.99
CA VAL A 3 0.26 -2.77 3.54
C VAL A 3 1.67 -2.51 3.03
N LYS A 4 2.14 -3.36 2.13
CA LYS A 4 3.28 -3.02 1.28
C LYS A 4 2.75 -2.29 0.06
N ALA A 5 3.20 -1.06 -0.12
CA ALA A 5 2.81 -0.22 -1.25
C ALA A 5 4.04 0.43 -1.87
N ARG A 6 4.00 0.68 -3.17
CA ARG A 6 4.97 1.49 -3.89
C ARG A 6 4.34 2.86 -4.16
N ILE A 7 4.97 3.90 -3.63
CA ILE A 7 4.50 5.28 -3.72
C ILE A 7 5.57 6.09 -4.46
N ASN A 8 5.22 6.65 -5.61
CA ASN A 8 6.14 7.40 -6.48
C ASN A 8 7.46 6.64 -6.75
N GLY A 9 7.36 5.33 -7.01
CA GLY A 9 8.50 4.45 -7.30
C GLY A 9 9.27 3.95 -6.08
N ARG A 10 8.92 4.35 -4.84
CA ARG A 10 9.56 3.88 -3.61
C ARG A 10 8.67 2.92 -2.84
N GLU A 11 9.23 1.82 -2.35
CA GLU A 11 8.48 0.81 -1.59
C GLU A 11 8.43 1.14 -0.10
N TYR A 12 7.25 1.01 0.49
CA TYR A 12 6.97 1.26 1.89
C TYR A 12 6.20 0.08 2.49
N SER A 13 6.49 -0.25 3.75
CA SER A 13 5.66 -1.12 4.58
C SER A 13 4.95 -0.25 5.61
N LEU A 14 3.66 -0.04 5.43
CA LEU A 14 2.84 0.87 6.22
C LEU A 14 1.82 0.09 7.04
N SER A 15 1.43 0.59 8.19
CA SER A 15 0.14 0.21 8.78
C SER A 15 -1.00 0.65 7.86
N TRP A 16 -2.18 0.06 8.04
CA TRP A 16 -3.38 0.47 7.29
C TRP A 16 -3.67 1.98 7.42
N GLU A 17 -3.59 2.51 8.64
CA GLU A 17 -3.86 3.94 8.89
C GLU A 17 -2.82 4.86 8.19
N GLU A 18 -1.54 4.48 8.20
CA GLU A 18 -0.50 5.23 7.48
C GLU A 18 -0.71 5.17 5.96
N PHE A 19 -1.17 4.03 5.45
CA PHE A 19 -1.50 3.88 4.04
C PHE A 19 -2.69 4.78 3.64
N GLU A 20 -3.76 4.82 4.42
CA GLU A 20 -4.90 5.73 4.15
C GLU A 20 -4.47 7.20 4.10
N LYS A 21 -3.62 7.63 5.04
CA LYS A 21 -3.02 8.98 5.03
C LYS A 21 -2.16 9.21 3.79
N ALA A 22 -1.40 8.22 3.35
CA ALA A 22 -0.55 8.33 2.17
C ALA A 22 -1.37 8.41 0.87
N VAL A 23 -2.49 7.68 0.78
CA VAL A 23 -3.46 7.77 -0.32
C VAL A 23 -4.09 9.15 -0.39
N LEU A 24 -4.63 9.63 0.74
CA LEU A 24 -5.22 10.96 0.82
C LEU A 24 -4.23 12.06 0.40
N ARG A 25 -2.97 11.97 0.84
CA ARG A 25 -1.93 12.92 0.45
C ARG A 25 -1.56 12.81 -1.03
N ASN A 26 -1.46 11.58 -1.57
CA ASN A 26 -1.11 11.39 -2.98
C ASN A 26 -2.19 11.89 -3.93
N ASP A 27 -3.46 11.68 -3.59
CA ASP A 27 -4.60 12.17 -4.37
C ASP A 27 -4.53 13.70 -4.52
N VAL A 28 -4.13 14.39 -3.43
CA VAL A 28 -3.88 15.85 -3.44
C VAL A 28 -2.65 16.23 -4.26
N THR A 29 -1.59 15.41 -4.28
CA THR A 29 -0.34 15.71 -5.01
C THR A 29 -0.27 15.14 -6.42
N GLY A 30 -1.29 14.41 -6.89
CA GLY A 30 -1.32 13.74 -8.19
C GLY A 30 -0.28 12.63 -8.38
N GLY A 31 0.17 11.99 -7.29
CA GLY A 31 1.20 10.94 -7.35
C GLY A 31 0.65 9.53 -7.57
N GLN A 32 1.54 8.58 -7.87
CA GLN A 32 1.16 7.19 -8.13
C GLN A 32 1.33 6.31 -6.89
N ILE A 33 0.31 5.51 -6.59
CA ILE A 33 0.32 4.48 -5.55
C ILE A 33 -0.04 3.14 -6.16
N GLU A 34 0.80 2.14 -5.90
CA GLU A 34 0.60 0.75 -6.25
C GLU A 34 0.59 -0.08 -4.96
N VAL A 35 -0.46 -0.89 -4.73
CA VAL A 35 -0.52 -1.80 -3.58
C VAL A 35 0.11 -3.14 -3.97
N VAL A 36 1.21 -3.50 -3.33
CA VAL A 36 1.98 -4.72 -3.61
C VAL A 36 1.42 -5.92 -2.83
N SER A 37 1.13 -5.74 -1.54
CA SER A 37 0.53 -6.80 -0.71
C SER A 37 -0.11 -6.26 0.57
N ILE A 38 -1.12 -6.96 1.06
CA ILE A 38 -1.81 -6.65 2.33
C ILE A 38 -1.71 -7.85 3.27
N PHE A 39 -1.22 -7.60 4.48
CA PHE A 39 -1.04 -8.59 5.54
C PHE A 39 -2.01 -8.31 6.68
N THR A 40 -2.87 -9.28 7.04
CA THR A 40 -3.69 -9.21 8.27
C THR A 40 -3.29 -10.34 9.20
N GLY A 41 -3.04 -10.04 10.47
CA GLY A 41 -2.71 -11.05 11.49
C GLY A 41 -1.70 -12.11 11.02
N MET A 42 -0.42 -11.74 10.85
CA MET A 42 0.69 -12.62 10.40
C MET A 42 0.47 -13.46 9.12
N ARG A 43 -0.66 -13.32 8.41
CA ARG A 43 -0.94 -14.06 7.16
C ARG A 43 -1.32 -13.09 6.04
N PRO A 44 -0.70 -13.20 4.85
CA PRO A 44 -1.06 -12.35 3.71
C PRO A 44 -2.51 -12.63 3.28
N CYS A 45 -3.33 -11.58 3.22
CA CYS A 45 -4.66 -11.65 2.65
C CYS A 45 -4.54 -11.40 1.15
N LYS A 46 -4.34 -12.49 0.40
CA LYS A 46 -4.32 -12.55 -1.07
C LYS A 46 -3.16 -11.79 -1.73
N SER A 47 -2.22 -12.55 -2.28
CA SER A 47 -1.39 -12.10 -3.38
C SER A 47 -2.25 -12.02 -4.65
N LEU A 48 -2.54 -10.82 -5.13
CA LEU A 48 -3.01 -10.64 -6.50
C LEU A 48 -1.81 -10.87 -7.42
N GLN A 49 -1.64 -12.11 -7.91
CA GLN A 49 -0.85 -12.35 -9.11
C GLN A 49 -1.68 -11.89 -10.29
N VAL A 50 -1.35 -10.72 -10.82
CA VAL A 50 -1.81 -10.31 -12.15
C VAL A 50 -0.84 -10.95 -13.14
N GLY A 51 -1.30 -12.02 -13.80
CA GLY A 51 -0.64 -12.64 -14.95
C GLY A 51 -1.15 -12.06 -16.25
#